data_AF-A0A5A9PLW5-F1
#
_entry.id   AF-A0A5A9PLW5-F1
#
_cell.length_a   1.000
_cell.length_b   1.000
_cell.length_c   1.000
_cell.angle_alpha   90.00
_cell.angle_beta   90.00
_cell.angle_gamma   90.00
#
_symmetry.space_group_name_H-M   'P 1'
#
loop_
_entity.id
_entity.type
_entity.pdbx_description
1 polymer ?
#
loop_
_entity_poly.entity_id
_entity_poly.type
_entity_poly.pdbx_seq_one_letter_code
_entity_poly.pdbx_strand_id
1 'polypeptide(L)'
;MSSLISWCFGCCGDGNSGHVTLKEMPTVQLDTHCMGTDVVIVKSGKRICGTGGCIANAPLHQNKSYFEFKIQSTGVWGLGVATQKANLNQVPMGRDAHSIVLRQDGTVYYNNEEKNRLPANSLPQEGDIVGVTYDHVEMNLYLNGKNMNCPASGIRGTVYPVVCVDDSAILDCQFSDFYHTPPQGFQKILFEKQIF
;
A
#
# COMPACT_ATOMS: atom_id res chain seq x y z
N MET A 1 11.22 70.88 -30.87
CA MET A 1 10.60 71.46 -29.66
C MET A 1 9.09 71.38 -29.82
N SER A 2 8.38 71.31 -28.69
CA SER A 2 6.92 71.25 -28.47
C SER A 2 6.17 69.97 -28.86
N SER A 3 5.79 69.25 -27.80
CA SER A 3 4.79 68.19 -27.68
C SER A 3 3.37 68.67 -27.97
N LEU A 4 2.50 67.76 -28.43
CA LEU A 4 1.09 67.75 -28.06
C LEU A 4 0.62 66.31 -27.81
N ILE A 5 0.05 66.14 -26.62
CA ILE A 5 -0.58 64.94 -26.07
C ILE A 5 -1.99 64.81 -26.66
N SER A 6 -2.42 63.61 -27.03
CA SER A 6 -3.84 63.25 -27.03
C SER A 6 -4.00 61.77 -26.69
N TRP A 7 -4.66 61.52 -25.57
CA TRP A 7 -5.14 60.21 -25.13
C TRP A 7 -6.23 59.68 -26.07
N CYS A 8 -6.19 58.37 -26.35
CA CYS A 8 -7.39 57.57 -26.54
C CYS A 8 -7.27 56.29 -25.70
N PHE A 9 -8.31 56.11 -24.88
CA PHE A 9 -8.61 55.02 -23.96
C PHE A 9 -8.62 53.62 -24.61
N GLY A 10 -8.23 52.62 -23.81
CA GLY A 10 -9.12 51.49 -23.51
C GLY A 10 -8.96 50.21 -24.33
N CYS A 11 -8.16 49.27 -23.81
CA CYS A 11 -8.55 47.89 -23.49
C CYS A 11 -7.29 47.09 -23.16
N CYS A 12 -6.77 47.25 -21.94
CA CYS A 12 -5.86 46.25 -21.38
C CYS A 12 -6.73 45.03 -21.03
N GLY A 13 -6.49 43.94 -21.74
CA GLY A 13 -7.18 42.68 -21.50
C GLY A 13 -6.75 42.08 -20.16
N ASP A 14 -7.65 42.11 -19.19
CA ASP A 14 -7.57 41.24 -18.03
C ASP A 14 -8.04 39.84 -18.44
N GLY A 15 -7.13 39.12 -19.12
CA GLY A 15 -7.21 37.68 -19.22
C GLY A 15 -6.90 37.10 -17.85
N ASN A 16 -7.91 37.03 -16.97
CA ASN A 16 -7.84 36.23 -15.76
C ASN A 16 -7.84 34.76 -16.20
N SER A 17 -6.67 34.25 -16.56
CA SER A 17 -6.41 32.83 -16.71
C SER A 17 -6.56 32.20 -15.34
N GLY A 18 -7.81 31.84 -15.01
CA GLY A 18 -8.13 31.01 -13.86
C GLY A 18 -7.32 29.73 -13.95
N HIS A 19 -6.16 29.72 -13.31
CA HIS A 19 -5.31 28.56 -13.21
C HIS A 19 -6.10 27.57 -12.34
N VAL A 20 -6.80 26.63 -12.99
CA VAL A 20 -7.41 25.50 -12.29
C VAL A 20 -6.26 24.79 -11.60
N THR A 21 -6.16 24.96 -10.27
CA THR A 21 -5.23 24.19 -9.48
C THR A 21 -5.72 22.75 -9.57
N LEU A 22 -5.08 21.95 -10.43
CA LEU A 22 -5.34 20.52 -10.50
C LEU A 22 -5.07 19.98 -9.10
N LYS A 23 -6.14 19.63 -8.39
CA LYS A 23 -6.05 19.01 -7.07
C LYS A 23 -5.19 17.76 -7.23
N GLU A 24 -4.01 17.77 -6.62
CA GLU A 24 -3.11 16.64 -6.67
C GLU A 24 -3.87 15.40 -6.16
N MET A 25 -3.89 14.34 -6.98
CA MET A 25 -4.60 13.13 -6.59
C MET A 25 -3.89 12.53 -5.38
N PRO A 26 -4.63 12.13 -4.33
CA PRO A 26 -4.01 11.52 -3.17
C PRO A 26 -3.22 10.28 -3.58
N THR A 27 -2.04 10.12 -3.01
CA THR A 27 -1.17 8.96 -3.22
C THR A 27 -1.49 7.87 -2.22
N VAL A 28 -1.44 6.62 -2.67
CA VAL A 28 -1.61 5.47 -1.78
C VAL A 28 -0.33 5.31 -0.97
N GLN A 29 -0.45 5.26 0.35
CA GLN A 29 0.66 5.17 1.31
C GLN A 29 0.18 4.54 2.62
N LEU A 30 1.11 4.24 3.52
CA LEU A 30 0.79 3.79 4.89
C LEU A 30 0.05 4.91 5.65
N ASP A 31 -1.08 4.57 6.28
CA ASP A 31 -1.93 5.54 6.96
C ASP A 31 -1.52 5.74 8.41
N THR A 32 -0.97 6.91 8.73
CA THR A 32 -0.54 7.27 10.08
C THR A 32 -1.71 7.43 11.07
N HIS A 33 -2.95 7.49 10.59
CA HIS A 33 -4.14 7.47 11.45
C HIS A 33 -4.58 6.04 11.79
N CYS A 34 -4.09 5.05 11.06
CA CYS A 34 -4.43 3.64 11.20
C CYS A 34 -3.14 2.80 11.32
N MET A 35 -2.42 2.99 12.43
CA MET A 35 -1.20 2.26 12.76
C MET A 35 -1.16 1.87 14.24
N GLY A 36 -0.32 0.89 14.58
CA GLY A 36 -0.04 0.48 15.96
C GLY A 36 0.67 1.58 16.76
N THR A 37 0.58 1.48 18.08
CA THR A 37 1.06 2.51 19.03
C THR A 37 2.56 2.78 18.88
N ASP A 38 3.35 1.73 18.72
CA ASP A 38 4.83 1.79 18.66
C ASP A 38 5.36 1.67 17.23
N VAL A 39 4.50 1.92 16.23
CA VAL A 39 4.87 1.93 14.82
C VAL A 39 5.49 3.28 14.46
N VAL A 40 6.54 3.25 13.64
CA VAL A 40 7.17 4.44 13.09
C VAL A 40 7.08 4.40 11.57
N ILE A 41 6.46 5.44 11.00
CA ILE A 41 6.31 5.61 9.56
C ILE A 41 7.21 6.76 9.07
N VAL A 42 8.07 6.47 8.10
CA VAL A 42 9.00 7.45 7.51
C VAL A 42 8.99 7.37 5.97
N LYS A 43 9.86 8.15 5.32
CA LYS A 43 9.96 8.24 3.84
C LYS A 43 8.62 8.57 3.17
N SER A 44 7.89 9.56 3.71
CA SER A 44 6.59 10.00 3.18
C SER A 44 5.58 8.85 3.06
N GLY A 45 5.36 8.13 4.17
CA GLY A 45 4.37 7.04 4.21
C GLY A 45 4.81 5.75 3.53
N LYS A 46 6.09 5.60 3.17
CA LYS A 46 6.60 4.44 2.41
C LYS A 46 7.41 3.44 3.21
N ARG A 47 7.87 3.79 4.42
CA ARG A 47 8.69 2.90 5.26
C ARG A 47 8.04 2.72 6.61
N ILE A 48 8.02 1.48 7.07
CA ILE A 48 7.58 1.09 8.41
C ILE A 48 8.73 0.44 9.19
N CYS A 49 8.85 0.80 10.47
CA CYS A 49 9.69 0.16 11.49
C CYS A 49 9.04 0.31 12.88
N GLY A 50 9.69 -0.20 13.94
CA GLY A 50 9.14 -0.22 15.30
C GLY A 50 8.41 -1.52 15.60
N THR A 51 7.32 -1.46 16.38
CA THR A 51 6.54 -2.63 16.77
C THR A 51 5.04 -2.38 16.52
N GLY A 52 4.42 -3.22 15.68
CA GLY A 52 3.00 -3.15 15.34
C GLY A 52 2.76 -3.21 13.84
N GLY A 53 1.52 -2.91 13.42
CA GLY A 53 1.09 -2.92 12.03
C GLY A 53 0.49 -1.60 11.57
N CYS A 54 0.37 -1.44 10.27
CA CYS A 54 -0.25 -0.29 9.62
C CYS A 54 -0.98 -0.74 8.36
N ILE A 55 -2.16 -0.18 8.12
CA ILE A 55 -2.88 -0.37 6.86
C ILE A 55 -2.59 0.80 5.90
N ALA A 56 -2.76 0.57 4.60
CA ALA A 56 -2.71 1.66 3.64
C ALA A 56 -3.96 2.57 3.74
N ASN A 57 -3.84 3.80 3.26
CA ASN A 57 -4.92 4.80 3.26
C ASN A 57 -5.99 4.57 2.16
N ALA A 58 -5.86 3.54 1.33
CA ALA A 58 -6.81 3.22 0.27
C ALA A 58 -7.30 1.76 0.39
N PRO A 59 -8.64 1.54 0.37
CA PRO A 59 -9.20 0.19 0.36
C PRO A 59 -9.02 -0.48 -1.00
N LEU A 60 -9.05 -1.81 -1.00
CA LEU A 60 -9.00 -2.63 -2.22
C LEU A 60 -10.41 -2.77 -2.83
N HIS A 61 -11.00 -1.69 -3.33
CA HIS A 61 -12.35 -1.73 -3.93
C HIS A 61 -12.36 -2.19 -5.40
N GLN A 62 -11.24 -2.04 -6.10
CA GLN A 62 -11.11 -2.45 -7.50
C GLN A 62 -10.97 -3.96 -7.66
N ASN A 63 -11.44 -4.49 -8.79
CA ASN A 63 -11.51 -5.95 -9.05
C ASN A 63 -10.19 -6.70 -8.86
N LYS A 64 -9.06 -6.07 -9.17
CA LYS A 64 -7.72 -6.68 -9.12
C LYS A 64 -6.70 -5.64 -8.69
N SER A 65 -6.05 -5.87 -7.56
CA SER A 65 -5.08 -4.95 -6.97
C SER A 65 -3.71 -5.62 -6.81
N TYR A 66 -2.65 -4.85 -7.08
CA TYR A 66 -1.25 -5.24 -6.87
C TYR A 66 -0.51 -4.21 -6.05
N PHE A 67 0.31 -4.67 -5.11
CA PHE A 67 1.21 -3.87 -4.30
C PHE A 67 2.43 -4.70 -3.89
N GLU A 68 3.53 -4.04 -3.55
CA GLU A 68 4.78 -4.71 -3.16
C GLU A 68 5.31 -4.20 -1.82
N PHE A 69 6.09 -5.04 -1.16
CA PHE A 69 6.93 -4.66 -0.04
C PHE A 69 8.35 -5.13 -0.28
N LYS A 70 9.32 -4.25 -0.07
CA LYS A 70 10.73 -4.59 -0.06
C LYS A 70 11.20 -4.78 1.38
N ILE A 71 11.81 -5.92 1.65
CA ILE A 71 12.38 -6.25 2.96
C ILE A 71 13.73 -5.51 3.06
N GLN A 72 13.79 -4.43 3.83
CA GLN A 72 15.01 -3.64 3.99
C GLN A 72 15.90 -4.22 5.07
N SER A 73 15.29 -4.67 6.17
CA SER A 73 15.93 -5.49 7.18
C SER A 73 14.90 -6.47 7.74
N THR A 74 15.33 -7.71 7.92
CA THR A 74 14.48 -8.78 8.44
C THR A 74 14.37 -8.69 9.97
N GLY A 75 13.56 -9.57 10.54
CA GLY A 75 13.15 -9.57 11.93
C GLY A 75 11.82 -10.29 12.01
N VAL A 76 10.89 -9.80 12.82
CA VAL A 76 9.50 -10.28 12.79
C VAL A 76 8.69 -9.35 11.92
N TRP A 77 8.03 -9.88 10.89
CA TRP A 77 7.16 -9.08 10.04
C TRP A 77 6.05 -9.92 9.44
N GLY A 78 5.01 -9.24 8.98
CA GLY A 78 3.96 -9.84 8.17
C GLY A 78 3.36 -8.84 7.20
N LEU A 79 2.87 -9.32 6.06
CA LEU A 79 2.26 -8.47 5.04
C LEU A 79 1.08 -9.19 4.37
N GLY A 80 0.09 -8.45 3.89
CA GLY A 80 -1.06 -9.02 3.20
C GLY A 80 -2.23 -8.06 3.17
N VAL A 81 -3.40 -8.54 3.59
CA VAL A 81 -4.64 -7.75 3.63
C VAL A 81 -5.30 -7.79 5.00
N ALA A 82 -5.89 -6.68 5.43
CA ALA A 82 -6.64 -6.57 6.67
C ALA A 82 -7.86 -5.66 6.55
N THR A 83 -8.85 -5.87 7.41
CA THR A 83 -9.95 -4.92 7.62
C THR A 83 -9.51 -3.82 8.60
N GLN A 84 -10.24 -2.70 8.64
CA GLN A 84 -10.02 -1.64 9.66
C GLN A 84 -10.21 -2.12 11.11
N LYS A 85 -10.80 -3.29 11.33
CA LYS A 85 -11.01 -3.88 12.67
C LYS A 85 -9.82 -4.68 13.17
N ALA A 86 -8.78 -4.88 12.36
CA ALA A 86 -7.61 -5.65 12.76
C ALA A 86 -6.89 -5.00 13.93
N ASN A 87 -6.43 -5.81 14.89
CA ASN A 87 -5.61 -5.31 15.99
C ASN A 87 -4.18 -5.01 15.50
N LEU A 88 -3.90 -3.73 15.21
CA LEU A 88 -2.61 -3.27 14.70
C LEU A 88 -1.49 -3.27 15.75
N ASN A 89 -1.77 -3.55 17.03
CA ASN A 89 -0.74 -3.76 18.05
C ASN A 89 -0.34 -5.24 18.17
N GLN A 90 -1.02 -6.14 17.44
CA GLN A 90 -0.74 -7.57 17.51
C GLN A 90 0.29 -7.98 16.47
N VAL A 91 1.46 -8.42 16.94
CA VAL A 91 2.50 -9.03 16.10
C VAL A 91 2.79 -10.46 16.58
N PRO A 92 2.83 -11.47 15.68
CA PRO A 92 2.42 -11.42 14.29
C PRO A 92 0.90 -11.29 14.09
N MET A 93 0.49 -10.72 12.97
CA MET A 93 -0.91 -10.62 12.54
C MET A 93 -1.43 -11.97 12.01
N GLY A 94 -2.70 -12.05 11.62
CA GLY A 94 -3.34 -13.27 11.13
C GLY A 94 -3.86 -14.21 12.23
N ARG A 95 -3.95 -13.74 13.48
CA ARG A 95 -4.53 -14.53 14.61
C ARG A 95 -6.03 -14.35 14.78
N ASP A 96 -6.65 -13.46 13.99
CA ASP A 96 -8.07 -13.16 14.02
C ASP A 96 -8.68 -13.20 12.61
N ALA A 97 -9.99 -13.01 12.52
CA ALA A 97 -10.73 -12.94 11.26
C ALA A 97 -10.59 -11.59 10.53
N HIS A 98 -9.68 -10.71 10.98
CA HIS A 98 -9.53 -9.36 10.47
C HIS A 98 -8.25 -9.15 9.66
N SER A 99 -7.40 -10.17 9.54
CA SER A 99 -6.14 -10.10 8.78
C SER A 99 -5.77 -11.44 8.14
N ILE A 100 -5.34 -11.41 6.87
CA ILE A 100 -4.64 -12.50 6.19
C ILE A 100 -3.23 -12.00 5.89
N VAL A 101 -2.21 -12.67 6.43
CA VAL A 101 -0.83 -12.23 6.26
C VAL A 101 0.12 -13.38 5.94
N LEU A 102 1.04 -13.13 5.00
CA LEU A 102 2.32 -13.85 4.91
C LEU A 102 3.20 -13.37 6.07
N ARG A 103 3.80 -14.31 6.80
CA ARG A 103 4.78 -14.05 7.86
C ARG A 103 6.21 -14.29 7.37
N GLN A 104 7.18 -13.82 8.15
CA GLN A 104 8.60 -13.91 7.85
C GLN A 104 9.12 -15.34 7.62
N ASP A 105 8.47 -16.34 8.22
CA ASP A 105 8.81 -17.76 8.10
C ASP A 105 8.19 -18.44 6.86
N GLY A 106 7.57 -17.66 5.97
CA GLY A 106 6.93 -18.13 4.76
C GLY A 106 5.51 -18.67 4.96
N THR A 107 4.96 -18.63 6.17
CA THR A 107 3.60 -19.10 6.43
C THR A 107 2.54 -18.04 6.15
N VAL A 108 1.39 -18.45 5.63
CA VAL A 108 0.22 -17.58 5.44
C VAL A 108 -0.82 -17.92 6.50
N TYR A 109 -1.17 -16.95 7.33
CA TYR A 109 -2.11 -17.13 8.44
C TYR A 109 -3.37 -16.30 8.26
N TYR A 110 -4.51 -16.92 8.61
CA TYR A 110 -5.82 -16.28 8.76
C TYR A 110 -6.56 -16.94 9.92
N ASN A 111 -7.15 -16.14 10.81
CA ASN A 111 -7.92 -16.65 11.95
C ASN A 111 -7.15 -17.68 12.80
N ASN A 112 -5.85 -17.42 13.02
CA ASN A 112 -4.93 -18.27 13.76
C ASN A 112 -4.71 -19.67 13.15
N GLU A 113 -5.06 -19.86 11.88
CA GLU A 113 -4.81 -21.10 11.14
C GLU A 113 -3.83 -20.84 10.00
N GLU A 114 -2.86 -21.74 9.83
CA GLU A 114 -2.00 -21.76 8.65
C GLU A 114 -2.84 -22.18 7.44
N LYS A 115 -3.02 -21.25 6.49
CA LYS A 115 -3.79 -21.47 5.27
C LYS A 115 -2.93 -21.98 4.12
N ASN A 116 -1.68 -21.55 4.09
CA ASN A 116 -0.73 -21.91 3.05
C ASN A 116 0.70 -21.63 3.52
N ARG A 117 1.69 -22.05 2.72
CA ARG A 117 3.10 -21.87 3.01
C ARG A 117 3.92 -21.75 1.72
N LEU A 118 4.87 -20.83 1.71
CA LEU A 118 5.87 -20.73 0.64
C LEU A 118 6.78 -21.97 0.64
N PRO A 119 7.25 -22.43 -0.53
CA PRO A 119 8.27 -23.47 -0.60
C PRO A 119 9.50 -23.14 0.25
N ALA A 120 10.08 -24.14 0.94
CA ALA A 120 11.19 -23.92 1.87
C ALA A 120 12.44 -23.28 1.22
N ASN A 121 12.62 -23.46 -0.08
CA ASN A 121 13.69 -22.84 -0.87
C ASN A 121 13.32 -21.44 -1.41
N SER A 122 12.25 -20.84 -0.92
CA SER A 122 11.74 -19.53 -1.33
C SER A 122 11.26 -18.72 -0.13
N LEU A 123 11.95 -18.87 1.00
CA LEU A 123 11.76 -18.01 2.17
C LEU A 123 12.28 -16.61 1.88
N PRO A 124 11.46 -15.55 2.03
CA PRO A 124 11.88 -14.18 1.76
C PRO A 124 13.07 -13.74 2.62
N GLN A 125 14.05 -13.09 2.00
CA GLN A 125 15.28 -12.61 2.63
C GLN A 125 15.37 -11.07 2.59
N GLU A 126 16.34 -10.51 3.31
CA GLU A 126 16.68 -9.09 3.15
C GLU A 126 17.03 -8.75 1.70
N GLY A 127 16.48 -7.65 1.21
CA GLY A 127 16.61 -7.21 -0.17
C GLY A 127 15.51 -7.70 -1.10
N ASP A 128 14.81 -8.78 -0.75
CA ASP A 128 13.73 -9.34 -1.57
C ASP A 128 12.51 -8.42 -1.63
N ILE A 129 11.77 -8.57 -2.72
CA ILE A 129 10.52 -7.86 -2.98
C ILE A 129 9.39 -8.88 -2.96
N VAL A 130 8.47 -8.72 -2.03
CA VAL A 130 7.26 -9.52 -1.93
C VAL A 130 6.12 -8.75 -2.61
N GLY A 131 5.64 -9.28 -3.72
CA GLY A 131 4.45 -8.79 -4.41
C GLY A 131 3.19 -9.48 -3.91
N VAL A 132 2.10 -8.73 -3.80
CA VAL A 132 0.81 -9.25 -3.35
C VAL A 132 -0.25 -8.86 -4.38
N THR A 133 -1.00 -9.86 -4.83
CA THR A 133 -2.22 -9.66 -5.60
C THR A 133 -3.44 -9.94 -4.74
N TYR A 134 -4.50 -9.17 -4.93
CA TYR A 134 -5.81 -9.44 -4.33
C TYR A 134 -6.92 -9.15 -5.34
N ASP A 135 -7.89 -10.05 -5.47
CA ASP A 135 -8.96 -9.98 -6.48
C ASP A 135 -10.39 -10.00 -5.91
N HIS A 136 -10.54 -9.57 -4.65
CA HIS A 136 -11.76 -9.69 -3.81
C HIS A 136 -12.10 -11.09 -3.31
N VAL A 137 -11.52 -12.14 -3.90
CA VAL A 137 -11.77 -13.52 -3.47
C VAL A 137 -10.58 -14.02 -2.67
N GLU A 138 -9.38 -13.88 -3.23
CA GLU A 138 -8.16 -14.40 -2.62
C GLU A 138 -6.97 -13.46 -2.76
N MET A 139 -6.05 -13.59 -1.81
CA MET A 139 -4.72 -13.03 -1.86
C MET A 139 -3.76 -14.07 -2.45
N ASN A 140 -2.85 -13.68 -3.34
CA ASN A 140 -1.75 -14.53 -3.80
C ASN A 140 -0.42 -13.78 -3.75
N LEU A 141 0.68 -14.54 -3.66
CA LEU A 141 2.01 -14.04 -3.32
C LEU A 141 3.00 -14.21 -4.47
N TYR A 142 3.88 -13.23 -4.60
CA TYR A 142 4.98 -13.19 -5.55
C TYR A 142 6.27 -12.90 -4.79
N LEU A 143 7.37 -13.54 -5.17
CA LEU A 143 8.70 -13.25 -4.64
C LEU A 143 9.60 -12.86 -5.81
N ASN A 144 10.13 -11.64 -5.77
CA ASN A 144 10.96 -11.07 -6.83
C ASN A 144 10.32 -11.20 -8.23
N GLY A 145 9.02 -10.93 -8.31
CA GLY A 145 8.20 -11.02 -9.54
C GLY A 145 7.79 -12.44 -9.95
N LYS A 146 8.29 -13.49 -9.28
CA LYS A 146 7.88 -14.88 -9.54
C LYS A 146 6.63 -15.23 -8.74
N ASN A 147 5.60 -15.75 -9.41
CA ASN A 147 4.41 -16.25 -8.75
C ASN A 147 4.75 -17.46 -7.85
N MET A 148 4.36 -17.40 -6.59
CA MET A 148 4.59 -18.46 -5.61
C MET A 148 3.47 -19.49 -5.57
N ASN A 149 2.35 -19.25 -6.28
CA ASN A 149 1.15 -20.09 -6.28
C ASN A 149 0.71 -20.45 -4.84
N CYS A 150 0.68 -19.44 -3.99
CA CYS A 150 0.41 -19.57 -2.56
C CYS A 150 -0.83 -18.72 -2.19
N PRO A 151 -2.03 -19.10 -2.69
CA PRO A 151 -3.24 -18.33 -2.44
C PRO A 151 -3.76 -18.53 -1.01
N ALA A 152 -4.45 -17.52 -0.49
CA ALA A 152 -5.21 -17.58 0.76
C ALA A 152 -6.46 -16.70 0.68
N SER A 153 -7.57 -17.19 1.23
CA SER A 153 -8.90 -16.56 1.14
C SER A 153 -9.67 -16.64 2.47
N GLY A 154 -10.85 -16.04 2.50
CA GLY A 154 -11.82 -16.17 3.60
C GLY A 154 -12.07 -14.90 4.42
N ILE A 155 -11.23 -13.88 4.28
CA ILE A 155 -11.48 -12.56 4.87
C ILE A 155 -12.71 -11.91 4.25
N ARG A 156 -13.47 -11.18 5.07
CA ARG A 156 -14.74 -10.56 4.67
C ARG A 156 -14.75 -9.08 5.01
N GLY A 157 -15.51 -8.31 4.24
CA GLY A 157 -15.66 -6.86 4.39
C GLY A 157 -14.61 -6.09 3.58
N THR A 158 -14.60 -4.77 3.75
CA THR A 158 -13.62 -3.90 3.09
C THR A 158 -12.22 -4.16 3.65
N VAL A 159 -11.29 -4.50 2.76
CA VAL A 159 -9.90 -4.80 3.10
C VAL A 159 -8.94 -3.76 2.52
N TYR A 160 -7.79 -3.66 3.16
CA TYR A 160 -6.70 -2.74 2.87
C TYR A 160 -5.40 -3.55 2.84
N PRO A 161 -4.39 -3.13 2.06
CA PRO A 161 -3.03 -3.60 2.27
C PRO A 161 -2.62 -3.39 3.72
N VAL A 162 -1.97 -4.38 4.32
CA VAL A 162 -1.45 -4.30 5.68
C VAL A 162 -0.01 -4.78 5.72
N VAL A 163 0.77 -4.20 6.61
CA VAL A 163 2.11 -4.65 6.98
C VAL A 163 2.28 -4.52 8.49
N CYS A 164 2.95 -5.48 9.13
CA CYS A 164 3.40 -5.41 10.51
C CYS A 164 4.88 -5.74 10.63
N VAL A 165 5.50 -5.16 11.65
CA VAL A 165 6.93 -5.25 11.96
C VAL A 165 7.12 -5.35 13.46
N ASP A 166 8.18 -6.04 13.87
CA ASP A 166 8.73 -6.10 15.21
C ASP A 166 10.17 -6.65 15.11
N ASP A 167 10.90 -6.69 16.23
CA ASP A 167 12.27 -7.21 16.29
C ASP A 167 13.19 -6.57 15.24
N SER A 168 13.18 -5.23 15.20
CA SER A 168 13.99 -4.39 14.30
C SER A 168 13.70 -4.53 12.80
N ALA A 169 12.63 -5.24 12.39
CA ALA A 169 12.26 -5.35 10.99
C ALA A 169 11.95 -3.97 10.35
N ILE A 170 12.39 -3.79 9.10
CA ILE A 170 12.16 -2.57 8.32
C ILE A 170 11.66 -2.97 6.94
N LEU A 171 10.47 -2.50 6.57
CA LEU A 171 9.87 -2.76 5.26
C LEU A 171 9.56 -1.44 4.54
N ASP A 172 9.83 -1.41 3.23
CA ASP A 172 9.40 -0.33 2.33
C ASP A 172 8.20 -0.81 1.50
N CYS A 173 7.10 -0.08 1.49
CA CYS A 173 5.94 -0.38 0.66
C CYS A 173 6.00 0.35 -0.68
N GLN A 174 5.48 -0.31 -1.72
CA GLN A 174 5.37 0.23 -3.06
C GLN A 174 3.94 0.00 -3.57
N PHE A 175 3.17 1.08 -3.64
CA PHE A 175 1.78 1.08 -4.13
C PHE A 175 1.64 1.64 -5.55
N SER A 176 2.71 2.22 -6.10
CA SER A 176 2.89 2.66 -7.49
C SER A 176 4.34 2.43 -7.89
N ASP A 177 4.71 2.57 -9.16
CA ASP A 177 6.12 2.53 -9.61
C ASP A 177 6.87 1.25 -9.17
N PHE A 178 6.21 0.10 -9.33
CA PHE A 178 6.67 -1.21 -8.85
C PHE A 178 8.05 -1.62 -9.35
N TYR A 179 8.75 -2.41 -8.55
CA TYR A 179 10.00 -3.06 -8.97
C TYR A 179 9.76 -4.16 -10.00
N HIS A 180 8.62 -4.86 -9.90
CA HIS A 180 8.21 -5.86 -10.85
C HIS A 180 6.90 -5.46 -11.54
N THR A 181 6.80 -5.79 -12.83
CA THR A 181 5.57 -5.55 -13.59
C THR A 181 4.40 -6.29 -12.94
N PRO A 182 3.28 -5.61 -12.65
CA PRO A 182 2.09 -6.25 -12.11
C PRO A 182 1.66 -7.45 -12.96
N PRO A 183 1.20 -8.55 -12.34
CA PRO A 183 0.66 -9.69 -13.06
C PRO A 183 -0.51 -9.30 -13.97
N GLN A 184 -0.76 -10.09 -15.02
CA GLN A 184 -1.76 -9.76 -16.03
C GLN A 184 -3.14 -9.48 -15.41
N GLY A 185 -3.70 -8.30 -15.72
CA GLY A 185 -5.01 -7.85 -15.26
C GLY A 185 -5.01 -7.26 -13.84
N PHE A 186 -3.89 -7.30 -13.12
CA PHE A 186 -3.72 -6.60 -11.85
C PHE A 186 -3.08 -5.23 -12.09
N GLN A 187 -3.47 -4.26 -11.27
CA GLN A 187 -3.01 -2.88 -11.38
C GLN A 187 -2.78 -2.29 -9.98
N LYS A 188 -2.11 -1.14 -9.94
CA LYS A 188 -1.95 -0.37 -8.70
C LYS A 188 -3.30 -0.01 -8.07
N ILE A 189 -3.28 0.21 -6.76
CA ILE A 189 -4.47 0.62 -6.01
C ILE A 189 -4.87 2.04 -6.43
N LEU A 190 -6.14 2.24 -6.70
CA LEU A 190 -6.73 3.52 -7.07
C LEU A 190 -7.71 3.97 -5.99
N PHE A 191 -7.68 5.26 -5.65
CA PHE A 191 -8.79 5.86 -4.92
C PHE A 191 -10.03 5.87 -5.81
N GLU A 192 -11.20 5.61 -5.22
CA GLU A 192 -12.46 5.84 -5.92
C GLU A 192 -12.55 7.32 -6.31
N LYS A 193 -12.76 7.55 -7.61
CA LYS A 193 -13.13 8.88 -8.08
C LYS A 193 -14.57 9.14 -7.61
N GLN A 194 -14.75 10.08 -6.70
CA GLN A 194 -16.07 10.66 -6.47
C GLN A 194 -16.45 11.38 -7.76
N ILE A 195 -17.38 10.80 -8.52
CA ILE A 195 -18.04 11.47 -9.62
C ILE A 195 -19.06 12.41 -8.95
N PHE A 196 -18.73 13.71 -8.87
CA PHE A 196 -19.69 14.74 -8.49
C PHE A 196 -20.59 15.07 -9.68
#